data_AF-A0ABC8D9Q1-F1
#
_entry.id   AF-A0ABC8D9Q1-F1
#
_cell.length_a   1.000
_cell.length_b   1.000
_cell.length_c   1.000
_cell.angle_alpha   90.00
_cell.angle_beta   90.00
_cell.angle_gamma   90.00
#
_symmetry.space_group_name_H-M   'P 1'
#
loop_
_entity.id
_entity.type
_entity.pdbx_description
1 polymer ?
#
loop_
_entity_poly.entity_id
_entity_poly.type
_entity_poly.pdbx_seq_one_letter_code
_entity_poly.pdbx_strand_id
1 'polypeptide(L)'
;MKCIGIIKEQKVEVSWNPMTSRHYQTLGYEFTFWRDKFHVPYYHLPLTSEKMVLVSCDKEKCTNVKSVKYDEFNRLYKNKKYECKRHSHSYYEDKARERGFILTSEYKGVKGKVDLICLKNGHKSTKLWSQINNGSKCLKCHQESLKLSIDYIKEEFLKKNLLLLSNEYANEKSKLAFKCKNGHYGEIAWNYFQQGGGCQQCYRKSRFREGNPRWNKNKTDTQRINDRKYREYLQWRRKVLQRDDYTCQKCWLKKKKYLTAHHIYNYMEHKDIRLEVDNGLTLCDSCHEHFHNTYGYTNNNYMQLFMYLKERGIK
;
A
#
# COMPACT_ATOMS: atom_id res chain seq x y z
N MET A 1 38.48 -4.66 -18.60
CA MET A 1 39.95 -4.60 -18.46
C MET A 1 40.57 -5.78 -19.21
N LYS A 2 41.59 -5.56 -20.04
CA LYS A 2 42.35 -6.66 -20.69
C LYS A 2 43.12 -7.46 -19.64
N CYS A 3 43.21 -8.77 -19.82
CA CYS A 3 43.86 -9.70 -18.90
C CYS A 3 44.90 -10.55 -19.63
N ILE A 4 45.88 -11.08 -18.90
CA ILE A 4 46.96 -11.90 -19.45
C ILE A 4 46.59 -13.38 -19.28
N GLY A 5 46.91 -14.20 -20.29
CA GLY A 5 46.84 -15.65 -20.17
C GLY A 5 48.12 -16.22 -19.57
N ILE A 6 47.99 -17.12 -18.60
CA ILE A 6 49.09 -17.82 -17.94
C ILE A 6 48.97 -19.31 -18.26
N ILE A 7 50.01 -19.93 -18.80
CA ILE A 7 50.05 -21.39 -19.02
C ILE A 7 50.21 -22.10 -17.68
N LYS A 8 49.32 -23.06 -17.38
CA LYS A 8 49.31 -23.79 -16.11
C LYS A 8 50.36 -24.90 -16.07
N GLU A 9 50.50 -25.63 -17.17
CA GLU A 9 51.42 -26.76 -17.27
C GLU A 9 52.76 -26.29 -17.82
N GLN A 10 53.79 -26.34 -16.98
CA GLN A 10 55.11 -25.86 -17.38
C GLN A 10 55.80 -26.79 -18.38
N LYS A 11 55.41 -28.07 -18.43
CA LYS A 11 55.94 -29.10 -19.34
C LYS A 11 54.82 -29.64 -20.23
N VAL A 12 55.12 -29.91 -21.49
CA VAL A 12 54.19 -30.40 -22.51
C VAL A 12 54.78 -31.67 -23.16
N GLU A 13 53.96 -32.71 -23.30
CA GLU A 13 54.34 -33.93 -24.01
C GLU A 13 54.33 -33.71 -25.53
N VAL A 14 55.48 -33.95 -26.17
CA VAL A 14 55.69 -33.87 -27.61
C VAL A 14 56.22 -35.20 -28.13
N SER A 15 56.19 -35.38 -29.44
CA SER A 15 56.70 -36.60 -30.08
C SER A 15 57.65 -36.23 -31.19
N TRP A 16 58.72 -37.02 -31.34
CA TRP A 16 59.65 -36.85 -32.45
C TRP A 16 58.92 -37.00 -33.78
N ASN A 17 58.98 -35.94 -34.59
CA ASN A 17 58.43 -35.93 -35.95
C ASN A 17 59.35 -35.13 -36.88
N PRO A 18 59.38 -35.44 -38.19
CA PRO A 18 60.31 -34.80 -39.12
C PRO A 18 60.22 -33.28 -39.16
N MET A 19 59.02 -32.71 -38.95
CA MET A 19 58.78 -31.27 -39.05
C MET A 19 59.38 -30.47 -37.89
N THR A 20 59.40 -31.02 -36.66
CA THR A 20 59.88 -30.30 -35.47
C THR A 20 61.16 -30.89 -34.87
N SER A 21 61.70 -31.97 -35.45
CA SER A 21 62.88 -32.66 -34.89
C SER A 21 64.11 -31.73 -34.80
N ARG A 22 64.42 -31.01 -35.90
CA ARG A 22 65.55 -30.06 -35.93
C ARG A 22 65.43 -28.97 -34.87
N HIS A 23 64.21 -28.48 -34.62
CA HIS A 23 63.95 -27.46 -33.59
C HIS A 23 64.35 -27.96 -32.19
N TYR A 24 63.94 -29.17 -31.82
CA TYR A 24 64.29 -29.74 -30.52
C TYR A 24 65.77 -30.13 -30.42
N GLN A 25 66.37 -30.68 -31.47
CA GLN A 25 67.82 -30.96 -31.46
C GLN A 25 68.65 -29.68 -31.27
N THR A 26 68.24 -28.56 -31.88
CA THR A 26 68.91 -27.25 -31.70
C THR A 26 68.81 -26.74 -30.26
N LEU A 27 67.76 -27.11 -29.54
CA LEU A 27 67.57 -26.81 -28.12
C LEU A 27 68.27 -27.82 -27.19
N GLY A 28 69.03 -28.77 -27.73
CA GLY A 28 69.81 -29.75 -26.96
C GLY A 28 69.09 -31.05 -26.60
N TYR A 29 67.96 -31.36 -27.23
CA TYR A 29 67.26 -32.63 -27.02
C TYR A 29 67.82 -33.74 -27.92
N GLU A 30 68.20 -34.88 -27.33
CA GLU A 30 68.75 -36.03 -28.07
C GLU A 30 67.65 -36.82 -28.78
N PHE A 31 67.83 -37.06 -30.08
CA PHE A 31 66.89 -37.84 -30.89
C PHE A 31 66.95 -39.32 -30.51
N THR A 32 65.78 -39.92 -30.25
CA THR A 32 65.64 -41.35 -29.95
C THR A 32 65.10 -42.09 -31.18
N PHE A 33 63.78 -42.18 -31.32
CA PHE A 33 63.09 -42.81 -32.43
C PHE A 33 61.88 -41.98 -32.86
N TRP A 34 61.45 -42.13 -34.11
CA TRP A 34 60.25 -41.44 -34.60
C TRP A 34 59.02 -41.82 -33.78
N ARG A 35 58.19 -40.82 -33.48
CA ARG A 35 56.99 -40.89 -32.62
C ARG A 35 57.26 -41.17 -31.13
N ASP A 36 58.51 -41.39 -30.73
CA ASP A 36 58.85 -41.49 -29.31
C ASP A 36 58.52 -40.16 -28.60
N LYS A 37 58.03 -40.27 -27.36
CA LYS A 37 57.40 -39.19 -26.61
C LYS A 37 58.33 -38.66 -25.53
N PHE A 38 58.40 -37.35 -25.41
CA PHE A 38 59.21 -36.68 -24.39
C PHE A 38 58.55 -35.38 -23.94
N HIS A 39 59.01 -34.84 -22.81
CA HIS A 39 58.46 -33.62 -22.24
C HIS A 39 59.41 -32.44 -22.44
N VAL A 40 58.87 -31.31 -22.91
CA VAL A 40 59.61 -30.05 -23.06
C VAL A 40 58.93 -28.95 -22.26
N PRO A 41 59.67 -27.95 -21.73
CA PRO A 41 59.06 -26.74 -21.25
C PRO A 41 58.18 -26.10 -22.31
N TYR A 42 57.03 -25.52 -21.94
CA TYR A 42 56.09 -24.97 -22.93
C TYR A 42 56.72 -23.91 -23.83
N TYR A 43 57.68 -23.12 -23.31
CA TYR A 43 58.38 -22.07 -24.04
C TYR A 43 59.42 -22.61 -25.02
N HIS A 44 59.72 -23.91 -24.99
CA HIS A 44 60.50 -24.61 -26.00
C HIS A 44 59.65 -25.12 -27.16
N LEU A 45 58.32 -24.97 -27.15
CA LEU A 45 57.50 -25.28 -28.32
C LEU A 45 57.75 -24.26 -29.44
N PRO A 46 57.75 -24.67 -30.72
CA PRO A 46 57.72 -23.74 -31.84
C PRO A 46 56.56 -22.75 -31.71
N LEU A 47 56.76 -21.48 -32.08
CA LEU A 47 55.71 -20.45 -31.95
C LEU A 47 54.43 -20.77 -32.72
N THR A 48 54.53 -21.57 -33.77
CA THR A 48 53.44 -22.08 -34.62
C THR A 48 52.92 -23.45 -34.19
N SER A 49 53.31 -23.95 -33.01
CA SER A 49 52.89 -25.27 -32.55
C SER A 49 51.38 -25.31 -32.31
N GLU A 50 50.72 -26.30 -32.89
CA GLU A 50 49.30 -26.58 -32.65
C GLU A 50 49.04 -27.42 -31.39
N LYS A 51 50.07 -27.67 -30.57
CA LYS A 51 49.91 -28.39 -29.30
C LYS A 51 48.95 -27.66 -28.38
N MET A 52 48.06 -28.41 -27.75
CA MET A 52 47.09 -27.88 -26.80
C MET A 52 47.78 -27.58 -25.46
N VAL A 53 47.55 -26.39 -24.92
CA VAL A 53 48.03 -25.94 -23.62
C VAL A 53 46.88 -25.39 -22.78
N LEU A 54 46.93 -25.62 -21.47
CA LEU A 54 45.96 -25.07 -20.53
C LEU A 54 46.35 -23.65 -20.11
N VAL A 55 45.48 -22.69 -20.39
CA VAL A 55 45.69 -21.26 -20.12
C VAL A 55 44.66 -20.76 -19.11
N SER A 56 45.13 -20.16 -18.02
CA SER A 56 44.32 -19.47 -17.02
C SER A 56 44.43 -17.95 -17.11
N CYS A 57 43.45 -17.24 -16.56
CA CYS A 57 43.47 -15.78 -16.45
C CYS A 57 44.37 -15.31 -15.29
N ASP A 58 45.10 -14.21 -15.48
CA ASP A 58 46.02 -13.59 -14.50
C ASP A 58 45.33 -12.88 -13.32
N LYS A 59 44.02 -12.67 -13.36
CA LYS A 59 43.30 -11.96 -12.30
C LYS A 59 43.14 -12.81 -11.03
N GLU A 60 43.47 -12.21 -9.88
CA GLU A 60 43.58 -12.76 -8.51
C GLU A 60 42.24 -13.25 -7.89
N LYS A 61 41.48 -14.08 -8.62
CA LYS A 61 40.23 -14.80 -8.24
C LYS A 61 39.57 -15.49 -9.43
N CYS A 62 40.14 -15.41 -10.63
CA CYS A 62 39.54 -15.99 -11.82
C CYS A 62 39.87 -17.48 -11.94
N THR A 63 38.86 -18.34 -11.84
CA THR A 63 39.02 -19.79 -12.04
C THR A 63 38.86 -20.24 -13.50
N ASN A 64 38.82 -19.30 -14.45
CA ASN A 64 38.63 -19.63 -15.87
C ASN A 64 39.91 -20.24 -16.45
N VAL A 65 39.83 -21.51 -16.86
CA VAL A 65 40.88 -22.26 -17.56
C VAL A 65 40.34 -22.69 -18.91
N LYS A 66 41.15 -22.56 -19.96
CA LYS A 66 40.80 -23.01 -21.32
C LYS A 66 41.94 -23.83 -21.91
N SER A 67 41.58 -24.84 -22.71
CA SER A 67 42.53 -25.55 -23.56
C SER A 67 42.56 -24.86 -24.92
N VAL A 68 43.75 -24.40 -25.34
CA VAL A 68 43.95 -23.65 -26.60
C VAL A 68 45.23 -24.13 -27.28
N LYS A 69 45.35 -23.92 -28.59
CA LYS A 69 46.61 -24.19 -29.30
C LYS A 69 47.71 -23.21 -28.87
N TYR A 70 48.96 -23.63 -28.86
CA TYR A 70 50.09 -22.81 -28.43
C TYR A 70 50.34 -21.60 -29.36
N ASP A 71 50.12 -21.76 -30.67
CA ASP A 71 50.15 -20.64 -31.63
C ASP A 71 49.07 -19.58 -31.35
N GLU A 72 47.85 -20.01 -30.99
CA GLU A 72 46.76 -19.13 -30.55
C GLU A 72 47.14 -18.39 -29.27
N PHE A 73 47.77 -19.09 -28.30
CA PHE A 73 48.29 -18.48 -27.08
C PHE A 73 49.27 -17.34 -27.39
N ASN A 74 50.24 -17.59 -28.28
CA ASN A 74 51.22 -16.57 -28.70
C ASN A 74 50.55 -15.37 -29.38
N ARG A 75 49.54 -15.60 -30.23
CA ARG A 75 48.84 -14.53 -30.96
C ARG A 75 47.96 -13.67 -30.05
N LEU A 76 47.14 -14.29 -29.21
CA LEU A 76 46.08 -13.61 -28.46
C LEU A 76 46.46 -13.27 -27.02
N TYR A 77 47.11 -14.19 -26.30
CA TYR A 77 47.26 -14.11 -24.86
C TYR A 77 48.60 -13.46 -24.46
N LYS A 78 49.70 -13.81 -25.14
CA LYS A 78 51.03 -13.21 -24.92
C LYS A 78 51.07 -11.70 -25.24
N ASN A 79 50.36 -11.28 -26.29
CA ASN A 79 50.32 -9.89 -26.75
C ASN A 79 49.29 -9.00 -26.03
N LYS A 80 48.76 -9.42 -24.87
CA LYS A 80 47.71 -8.70 -24.11
C LYS A 80 46.44 -8.40 -24.93
N LYS A 81 46.16 -9.17 -26.00
CA LYS A 81 44.95 -9.04 -26.82
C LYS A 81 43.78 -9.87 -26.27
N TYR A 82 44.01 -10.67 -25.23
CA TYR A 82 43.01 -11.52 -24.62
C TYR A 82 42.07 -10.75 -23.68
N GLU A 83 40.78 -11.02 -23.83
CA GLU A 83 39.73 -10.57 -22.91
C GLU A 83 39.00 -11.79 -22.34
N CYS A 84 39.11 -11.98 -21.03
CA CYS A 84 38.38 -13.02 -20.34
C CYS A 84 36.90 -12.64 -20.30
N LYS A 85 36.03 -13.50 -20.84
CA LYS A 85 34.58 -13.29 -20.85
C LYS A 85 33.99 -12.96 -19.47
N ARG A 86 34.57 -13.49 -18.38
CA ARG A 86 34.13 -13.21 -17.00
C ARG A 86 34.47 -11.79 -16.51
N HIS A 87 35.33 -11.05 -17.21
CA HIS A 87 35.77 -9.70 -16.84
C HIS A 87 35.50 -8.67 -17.94
N SER A 88 34.76 -9.05 -18.97
CA SER A 88 34.30 -8.12 -19.99
C SER A 88 33.11 -7.31 -19.45
N HIS A 89 33.06 -6.02 -19.76
CA HIS A 89 31.94 -5.15 -19.40
C HIS A 89 30.60 -5.73 -19.91
N SER A 90 30.63 -6.31 -21.12
CA SER A 90 29.50 -7.00 -21.76
C SER A 90 28.87 -8.08 -20.88
N TYR A 91 29.67 -8.85 -20.12
CA TYR A 91 29.14 -9.93 -19.29
C TYR A 91 28.17 -9.43 -18.20
N TYR A 92 28.50 -8.30 -17.57
CA TYR A 92 27.67 -7.74 -16.50
C TYR A 92 26.39 -7.13 -17.07
N GLU A 93 26.45 -6.54 -18.26
CA GLU A 93 25.27 -6.03 -18.97
C GLU A 93 24.33 -7.17 -19.39
N ASP A 94 24.87 -8.20 -20.06
CA ASP A 94 24.10 -9.36 -20.52
C ASP A 94 23.45 -10.09 -19.34
N LYS A 95 24.23 -10.32 -18.27
CA LYS A 95 23.71 -10.98 -17.06
C LYS A 95 22.66 -10.14 -16.35
N ALA A 96 22.80 -8.82 -16.31
CA ALA A 96 21.76 -7.95 -15.77
C ALA A 96 20.47 -8.05 -16.60
N ARG A 97 20.59 -8.07 -17.94
CA ARG A 97 19.45 -8.21 -18.87
C ARG A 97 18.72 -9.54 -18.69
N GLU A 98 19.44 -10.65 -18.59
CA GLU A 98 18.87 -11.97 -18.26
C GLU A 98 18.07 -11.95 -16.96
N ARG A 99 18.46 -11.11 -16.00
CA ARG A 99 17.79 -10.96 -14.69
C ARG A 99 16.69 -9.88 -14.69
N GLY A 100 16.36 -9.32 -15.84
CA GLY A 100 15.28 -8.34 -15.98
C GLY A 100 15.72 -6.90 -15.71
N PHE A 101 17.01 -6.57 -15.84
CA PHE A 101 17.56 -5.24 -15.56
C PHE A 101 18.46 -4.73 -16.68
N ILE A 102 18.54 -3.41 -16.81
CA ILE A 102 19.55 -2.69 -17.59
C ILE A 102 20.58 -2.16 -16.58
N LEU A 103 21.85 -2.49 -16.80
CA LEU A 103 22.96 -1.95 -16.02
C LEU A 103 23.31 -0.56 -16.55
N THR A 104 23.36 0.43 -15.66
CA THR A 104 23.60 1.85 -16.03
C THR A 104 24.91 2.42 -15.47
N SER A 105 25.59 1.67 -14.60
CA SER A 105 26.87 2.02 -14.03
C SER A 105 27.88 0.89 -14.22
N GLU A 106 29.15 1.22 -14.34
CA GLU A 106 30.22 0.22 -14.39
C GLU A 106 30.30 -0.64 -13.14
N TYR A 107 30.77 -1.89 -13.29
CA TYR A 107 30.99 -2.79 -12.17
C TYR A 107 32.21 -2.37 -11.32
N LYS A 108 31.97 -2.01 -10.06
CA LYS A 108 32.99 -1.52 -9.11
C LYS A 108 33.56 -2.60 -8.17
N GLY A 109 33.57 -3.88 -8.58
CA GLY A 109 34.07 -4.99 -7.76
C GLY A 109 33.03 -5.59 -6.79
N VAL A 110 33.45 -6.57 -5.97
CA VAL A 110 32.53 -7.45 -5.19
C VAL A 110 31.67 -6.69 -4.18
N LYS A 111 32.25 -5.66 -3.54
CA LYS A 111 31.55 -4.79 -2.57
C LYS A 111 30.93 -3.56 -3.23
N GLY A 112 31.19 -3.35 -4.52
CA GLY A 112 30.67 -2.22 -5.28
C GLY A 112 29.18 -2.39 -5.56
N LYS A 113 28.41 -1.34 -5.31
CA LYS A 113 27.03 -1.26 -5.78
C LYS A 113 26.99 -0.82 -7.23
N VAL A 114 25.95 -1.25 -7.93
CA VAL A 114 25.65 -0.89 -9.31
C VAL A 114 24.24 -0.32 -9.44
N ASP A 115 24.07 0.60 -10.37
CA ASP A 115 22.81 1.25 -10.70
C ASP A 115 22.11 0.53 -11.85
N LEU A 116 20.82 0.24 -11.65
CA LEU A 116 20.01 -0.62 -12.49
C LEU A 116 18.67 0.03 -12.82
N ILE A 117 18.14 -0.29 -14.00
CA ILE A 117 16.77 0.01 -14.41
C ILE A 117 16.04 -1.32 -14.68
N CYS A 118 14.90 -1.56 -14.04
CA CYS A 118 14.11 -2.77 -14.30
C CYS A 118 13.46 -2.72 -15.69
N LEU A 119 13.55 -3.81 -16.46
CA LEU A 119 12.95 -3.91 -17.80
C LEU A 119 11.42 -3.87 -17.80
N LYS A 120 10.76 -4.26 -16.70
CA LYS A 120 9.29 -4.33 -16.63
C LYS A 120 8.63 -2.95 -16.56
N ASN A 121 9.01 -2.14 -15.57
CA ASN A 121 8.37 -0.86 -15.24
C ASN A 121 9.37 0.32 -15.20
N GLY A 122 10.61 0.14 -15.66
CA GLY A 122 11.60 1.24 -15.70
C GLY A 122 12.12 1.71 -14.34
N HIS A 123 11.87 0.96 -13.26
CA HIS A 123 12.27 1.35 -11.92
C HIS A 123 13.79 1.40 -11.74
N LYS A 124 14.30 2.57 -11.34
CA LYS A 124 15.69 2.79 -10.94
C LYS A 124 15.95 2.20 -9.55
N SER A 125 17.06 1.49 -9.39
CA SER A 125 17.52 0.94 -8.11
C SER A 125 19.02 0.74 -8.07
N THR A 126 19.59 0.79 -6.88
CA THR A 126 21.03 0.55 -6.64
C THR A 126 21.19 -0.70 -5.79
N LYS A 127 21.99 -1.68 -6.24
CA LYS A 127 22.15 -3.00 -5.59
C LYS A 127 23.58 -3.49 -5.62
N LEU A 128 23.92 -4.43 -4.74
CA LEU A 128 25.16 -5.20 -4.86
C LEU A 128 25.04 -6.20 -6.03
N TRP A 129 26.13 -6.41 -6.76
CA TRP A 129 26.13 -7.38 -7.87
C TRP A 129 25.75 -8.80 -7.43
N SER A 130 26.21 -9.22 -6.25
CA SER A 130 25.85 -10.53 -5.67
C SER A 130 24.34 -10.72 -5.54
N GLN A 131 23.59 -9.68 -5.20
CA GLN A 131 22.13 -9.74 -5.09
C GLN A 131 21.47 -9.98 -6.45
N ILE A 132 21.97 -9.32 -7.50
CA ILE A 132 21.50 -9.53 -8.88
C ILE A 132 21.80 -10.96 -9.31
N ASN A 133 23.04 -11.42 -9.06
CA ASN A 133 23.50 -12.76 -9.42
C ASN A 133 22.75 -13.87 -8.67
N ASN A 134 22.27 -13.59 -7.45
CA ASN A 134 21.42 -14.48 -6.67
C ASN A 134 19.92 -14.40 -7.05
N GLY A 135 19.54 -13.57 -8.03
CA GLY A 135 18.18 -13.54 -8.59
C GLY A 135 17.25 -12.51 -7.98
N SER A 136 17.78 -11.48 -7.32
CA SER A 136 16.95 -10.44 -6.69
C SER A 136 16.12 -9.66 -7.71
N LYS A 137 14.79 -9.80 -7.64
CA LYS A 137 13.83 -9.09 -8.48
C LYS A 137 13.71 -7.60 -8.14
N CYS A 138 12.99 -6.84 -8.96
CA CYS A 138 12.71 -5.42 -8.68
C CYS A 138 11.74 -5.29 -7.49
N LEU A 139 12.18 -4.62 -6.42
CA LEU A 139 11.39 -4.46 -5.20
C LEU A 139 10.09 -3.68 -5.45
N LYS A 140 10.18 -2.58 -6.21
CA LYS A 140 9.01 -1.75 -6.54
C LYS A 140 7.97 -2.54 -7.33
N CYS A 141 8.39 -3.27 -8.36
CA CYS A 141 7.48 -4.14 -9.12
C CYS A 141 6.84 -5.24 -8.24
N HIS A 142 7.59 -5.77 -7.27
CA HIS A 142 7.05 -6.76 -6.34
C HIS A 142 6.02 -6.13 -5.40
N GLN A 143 6.31 -4.97 -4.82
CA GLN A 143 5.36 -4.24 -3.97
C GLN A 143 4.08 -3.86 -4.72
N GLU A 144 4.20 -3.42 -5.98
CA GLU A 144 3.05 -3.15 -6.84
C GLU A 144 2.21 -4.40 -7.11
N SER A 145 2.86 -5.55 -7.34
CA SER A 145 2.14 -6.82 -7.55
C SER A 145 1.41 -7.32 -6.30
N LEU A 146 1.77 -6.83 -5.11
CA LEU A 146 1.10 -7.15 -3.86
C LEU A 146 -0.07 -6.21 -3.54
N LYS A 147 -0.25 -5.10 -4.29
CA LYS A 147 -1.40 -4.21 -4.06
C LYS A 147 -2.68 -4.94 -4.43
N LEU A 148 -3.65 -4.95 -3.51
CA LEU A 148 -5.01 -5.39 -3.78
C LEU A 148 -5.57 -4.66 -5.00
N SER A 149 -6.19 -5.39 -5.92
CA SER A 149 -6.81 -4.78 -7.10
C SER A 149 -7.96 -3.88 -6.66
N ILE A 150 -8.08 -2.73 -7.31
CA ILE A 150 -9.20 -1.83 -7.06
C ILE A 150 -10.54 -2.51 -7.38
N ASP A 151 -10.55 -3.45 -8.33
CA ASP A 151 -11.75 -4.18 -8.72
C ASP A 151 -12.22 -5.13 -7.62
N TYR A 152 -11.30 -5.82 -6.92
CA TYR A 152 -11.66 -6.58 -5.72
C TYR A 152 -12.26 -5.68 -4.63
N ILE A 153 -11.67 -4.50 -4.41
CA ILE A 153 -12.20 -3.53 -3.43
C ILE A 153 -13.61 -3.07 -3.82
N LYS A 154 -13.88 -2.84 -5.11
CA LYS A 154 -15.23 -2.49 -5.61
C LYS A 154 -16.23 -3.59 -5.29
N GLU A 155 -15.91 -4.85 -5.56
CA GLU A 155 -16.78 -6.00 -5.27
C GLU A 155 -17.10 -6.09 -3.76
N GLU A 156 -16.11 -5.89 -2.90
CA GLU A 156 -16.31 -5.91 -1.44
C GLU A 156 -17.22 -4.77 -0.95
N PHE A 157 -17.07 -3.56 -1.50
CA PHE A 157 -17.96 -2.44 -1.20
C PHE A 157 -19.41 -2.74 -1.62
N LEU A 158 -19.60 -3.35 -2.79
CA LEU A 158 -20.92 -3.74 -3.30
C LEU A 158 -21.63 -4.76 -2.39
N LYS A 159 -20.90 -5.73 -1.83
CA LYS A 159 -21.45 -6.69 -0.84
C LYS A 159 -22.09 -5.99 0.38
N LYS A 160 -21.61 -4.80 0.75
CA LYS A 160 -22.19 -3.96 1.83
C LYS A 160 -23.18 -2.90 1.34
N ASN A 161 -23.64 -2.98 0.09
CA ASN A 161 -24.49 -1.97 -0.55
C ASN A 161 -23.86 -0.56 -0.57
N LEU A 162 -22.53 -0.51 -0.73
CA LEU A 162 -21.77 0.72 -0.95
C LEU A 162 -21.24 0.71 -2.39
N LEU A 163 -21.42 1.82 -3.09
CA LEU A 163 -20.83 2.07 -4.40
C LEU A 163 -19.50 2.78 -4.19
N LEU A 164 -18.39 2.15 -4.54
CA LEU A 164 -17.06 2.77 -4.50
C LEU A 164 -16.95 3.85 -5.57
N LEU A 165 -16.46 5.03 -5.20
CA LEU A 165 -16.23 6.17 -6.10
C LEU A 165 -14.73 6.41 -6.37
N SER A 166 -13.84 5.89 -5.52
CA SER A 166 -12.39 5.96 -5.74
C SER A 166 -11.96 5.01 -6.86
N ASN A 167 -11.15 5.52 -7.79
CA ASN A 167 -10.60 4.75 -8.91
C ASN A 167 -9.21 4.16 -8.62
N GLU A 168 -8.59 4.56 -7.51
CA GLU A 168 -7.24 4.13 -7.12
C GLU A 168 -7.20 3.72 -5.64
N TYR A 169 -6.27 2.83 -5.32
CA TYR A 169 -5.99 2.38 -3.96
C TYR A 169 -4.48 2.37 -3.71
N ALA A 170 -4.05 3.17 -2.74
CA ALA A 170 -2.63 3.32 -2.44
C ALA A 170 -2.16 2.29 -1.40
N ASN A 171 -2.89 2.20 -0.27
CA ASN A 171 -2.56 1.35 0.87
C ASN A 171 -3.75 1.24 1.86
N GLU A 172 -3.62 0.41 2.89
CA GLU A 172 -4.70 0.11 3.84
C GLU A 172 -5.25 1.30 4.62
N LYS A 173 -4.44 2.37 4.77
CA LYS A 173 -4.82 3.61 5.47
C LYS A 173 -5.40 4.66 4.52
N SER A 174 -5.25 4.45 3.21
CA SER A 174 -5.78 5.38 2.21
C SER A 174 -7.31 5.39 2.26
N LYS A 175 -7.88 6.60 2.20
CA LYS A 175 -9.33 6.79 2.26
C LYS A 175 -9.96 6.50 0.90
N LEU A 176 -11.02 5.71 0.93
CA LEU A 176 -11.83 5.34 -0.21
C LEU A 176 -13.19 6.02 -0.11
N ALA A 177 -13.53 6.82 -1.12
CA ALA A 177 -14.82 7.50 -1.21
C ALA A 177 -15.89 6.54 -1.69
N PHE A 178 -17.10 6.64 -1.13
CA PHE A 178 -18.24 5.81 -1.50
C PHE A 178 -19.58 6.53 -1.39
N LYS A 179 -20.58 5.99 -2.07
CA LYS A 179 -22.00 6.34 -1.94
C LYS A 179 -22.78 5.12 -1.43
N CYS A 180 -23.57 5.28 -0.37
CA CYS A 180 -24.41 4.18 0.13
C CYS A 180 -25.79 4.14 -0.55
N LYS A 181 -26.51 3.02 -0.41
CA LYS A 181 -27.89 2.86 -0.94
C LYS A 181 -28.89 3.94 -0.51
N ASN A 182 -28.67 4.56 0.65
CA ASN A 182 -29.53 5.64 1.17
C ASN A 182 -29.10 7.03 0.65
N GLY A 183 -28.21 7.10 -0.34
CA GLY A 183 -27.76 8.34 -0.97
C GLY A 183 -26.68 9.11 -0.18
N HIS A 184 -26.21 8.61 0.96
CA HIS A 184 -25.16 9.30 1.72
C HIS A 184 -23.78 9.07 1.11
N TYR A 185 -22.98 10.12 1.11
CA TYR A 185 -21.57 10.08 0.73
C TYR A 185 -20.67 9.96 1.97
N GLY A 186 -19.55 9.29 1.81
CA GLY A 186 -18.57 9.16 2.89
C GLY A 186 -17.23 8.64 2.39
N GLU A 187 -16.27 8.65 3.31
CA GLU A 187 -14.94 8.09 3.10
C GLU A 187 -14.63 7.08 4.20
N ILE A 188 -13.92 6.01 3.84
CA ILE A 188 -13.47 5.01 4.80
C ILE A 188 -12.11 4.45 4.36
N ALA A 189 -11.19 4.24 5.29
CA ALA A 189 -9.96 3.53 4.98
C ALA A 189 -10.20 2.02 4.94
N TRP A 190 -9.46 1.32 4.08
CA TRP A 190 -9.69 -0.09 3.80
C TRP A 190 -9.62 -0.97 5.06
N ASN A 191 -8.65 -0.75 5.94
CA ASN A 191 -8.55 -1.49 7.20
C ASN A 191 -9.79 -1.36 8.10
N TYR A 192 -10.40 -0.17 8.17
CA TYR A 192 -11.63 0.05 8.94
C TYR A 192 -12.86 -0.54 8.26
N PHE A 193 -12.89 -0.55 6.93
CA PHE A 193 -13.94 -1.23 6.18
C PHE A 193 -13.94 -2.74 6.47
N GLN A 194 -12.75 -3.37 6.48
CA GLN A 194 -12.59 -4.80 6.80
C GLN A 194 -13.03 -5.15 8.23
N GLN A 195 -12.85 -4.23 9.19
CA GLN A 195 -13.34 -4.38 10.57
C GLN A 195 -14.87 -4.21 10.71
N GLY A 196 -15.60 -4.10 9.60
CA GLY A 196 -17.05 -3.95 9.59
C GLY A 196 -17.55 -2.51 9.47
N GLY A 197 -16.66 -1.55 9.27
CA GLY A 197 -17.02 -0.16 9.03
C GLY A 197 -17.87 0.05 7.76
N GLY A 198 -18.56 1.19 7.69
CA GLY A 198 -19.44 1.52 6.58
C GLY A 198 -20.04 2.91 6.72
N CYS A 199 -21.27 3.11 6.23
CA CYS A 199 -21.92 4.42 6.27
C CYS A 199 -22.26 4.86 7.71
N GLN A 200 -21.51 5.84 8.22
CA GLN A 200 -21.67 6.39 9.58
C GLN A 200 -23.06 6.98 9.82
N GLN A 201 -23.65 7.61 8.79
CA GLN A 201 -24.99 8.18 8.89
C GLN A 201 -26.05 7.10 9.09
N CYS A 202 -25.96 5.99 8.35
CA CYS A 202 -26.84 4.83 8.51
C CYS A 202 -26.64 4.16 9.87
N TYR A 203 -25.39 3.96 10.28
CA TYR A 203 -25.06 3.37 11.57
C TYR A 203 -25.62 4.20 12.75
N ARG A 204 -25.47 5.52 12.71
CA ARG A 204 -26.06 6.40 13.74
C ARG A 204 -27.57 6.31 13.81
N LYS A 205 -28.27 6.16 12.67
CA LYS A 205 -29.73 5.99 12.64
C LYS A 205 -30.16 4.62 13.19
N SER A 206 -29.43 3.54 12.90
CA SER A 206 -29.78 2.19 13.39
C SER A 206 -29.68 2.06 14.91
N ARG A 207 -28.81 2.85 15.57
CA ARG A 207 -28.70 2.89 17.05
C ARG A 207 -29.95 3.38 17.78
N PHE A 208 -30.96 3.92 17.10
CA PHE A 208 -32.20 4.38 17.74
C PHE A 208 -33.44 3.62 17.27
N ARG A 209 -33.26 2.56 16.48
CA ARG A 209 -34.33 1.74 15.91
C ARG A 209 -34.12 0.27 16.26
N GLU A 210 -34.85 -0.62 15.61
CA GLU A 210 -34.84 -2.07 15.79
C GLU A 210 -33.44 -2.72 15.84
N GLY A 211 -32.41 -2.07 15.29
CA GLY A 211 -31.01 -2.50 15.40
C GLY A 211 -30.29 -2.20 16.72
N ASN A 212 -30.92 -1.53 17.70
CA ASN A 212 -30.36 -1.32 19.04
C ASN A 212 -30.89 -2.40 20.00
N PRO A 213 -30.03 -3.14 20.74
CA PRO A 213 -30.47 -4.12 21.75
C PRO A 213 -31.38 -3.54 22.84
N ARG A 214 -31.27 -2.23 23.12
CA ARG A 214 -32.17 -1.52 24.05
C ARG A 214 -33.51 -1.12 23.42
N TRP A 215 -33.71 -1.37 22.12
CA TRP A 215 -34.95 -1.06 21.44
C TRP A 215 -36.01 -2.13 21.77
N ASN A 216 -36.99 -1.73 22.57
CA ASN A 216 -38.07 -2.62 22.97
C ASN A 216 -39.03 -2.85 21.79
N LYS A 217 -39.00 -4.07 21.23
CA LYS A 217 -39.87 -4.49 20.13
C LYS A 217 -41.36 -4.51 20.50
N ASN A 218 -41.66 -4.77 21.77
CA ASN A 218 -43.03 -4.94 22.27
C ASN A 218 -43.77 -3.60 22.47
N LYS A 219 -43.11 -2.45 22.27
CA LYS A 219 -43.80 -1.16 22.27
C LYS A 219 -44.50 -0.92 20.93
N THR A 220 -45.72 -0.41 20.97
CA THR A 220 -46.39 0.09 19.77
C THR A 220 -45.90 1.51 19.42
N ASP A 221 -46.13 1.95 18.19
CA ASP A 221 -45.77 3.33 17.81
C ASP A 221 -46.55 4.36 18.63
N THR A 222 -47.80 4.07 19.00
CA THR A 222 -48.59 4.88 19.92
C THR A 222 -47.92 5.00 21.29
N GLN A 223 -47.43 3.90 21.87
CA GLN A 223 -46.71 3.93 23.15
C GLN A 223 -45.39 4.72 23.05
N ARG A 224 -44.65 4.58 21.94
CA ARG A 224 -43.42 5.36 21.70
C ARG A 224 -43.70 6.86 21.57
N ILE A 225 -44.80 7.21 20.92
CA ILE A 225 -45.28 8.59 20.76
C ILE A 225 -45.70 9.17 22.11
N ASN A 226 -46.39 8.39 22.95
CA ASN A 226 -46.84 8.82 24.28
C ASN A 226 -45.69 9.02 25.27
N ASP A 227 -44.69 8.15 25.24
CA ASP A 227 -43.49 8.30 26.08
C ASP A 227 -42.66 9.52 25.71
N ARG A 228 -42.80 10.01 24.47
CA ARG A 228 -42.05 11.15 23.89
C ARG A 228 -40.53 11.00 23.99
N LYS A 229 -40.01 9.77 24.17
CA LYS A 229 -38.58 9.45 24.27
C LYS A 229 -37.97 9.10 22.90
N TYR A 230 -38.29 9.87 21.86
CA TYR A 230 -37.74 9.68 20.52
C TYR A 230 -36.92 10.91 20.08
N ARG A 231 -36.00 10.69 19.14
CA ARG A 231 -34.93 11.64 18.81
C ARG A 231 -35.48 12.98 18.32
N GLU A 232 -36.48 12.95 17.46
CA GLU A 232 -37.08 14.12 16.83
C GLU A 232 -37.77 15.00 17.88
N TYR A 233 -38.47 14.42 18.86
CA TYR A 233 -39.04 15.15 20.00
C TYR A 233 -37.96 15.78 20.89
N LEU A 234 -36.92 15.02 21.23
CA LEU A 234 -35.81 15.56 22.05
C LEU A 234 -35.09 16.71 21.33
N GLN A 235 -34.97 16.63 20.01
CA GLN A 235 -34.42 17.71 19.19
C GLN A 235 -35.35 18.93 19.14
N TRP A 236 -36.66 18.72 18.97
CA TRP A 236 -37.67 19.79 19.04
C TRP A 236 -37.62 20.51 20.40
N ARG A 237 -37.69 19.77 21.51
CA ARG A 237 -37.60 20.34 22.87
C ARG A 237 -36.32 21.16 23.03
N ARG A 238 -35.18 20.65 22.56
CA ARG A 238 -33.90 21.38 22.61
C ARG A 238 -33.95 22.67 21.79
N LYS A 239 -34.52 22.65 20.59
CA LYS A 239 -34.66 23.83 19.72
C LYS A 239 -35.55 24.90 20.36
N VAL A 240 -36.68 24.52 20.96
CA VAL A 240 -37.57 25.46 21.68
C VAL A 240 -36.83 26.12 22.84
N LEU A 241 -36.19 25.34 23.71
CA LEU A 241 -35.42 25.88 24.82
C LEU A 241 -34.26 26.77 24.36
N GLN A 242 -33.58 26.40 23.27
CA GLN A 242 -32.48 27.18 22.73
C GLN A 242 -32.95 28.50 22.09
N ARG A 243 -34.08 28.50 21.38
CA ARG A 243 -34.71 29.70 20.82
C ARG A 243 -35.04 30.71 21.93
N ASP A 244 -35.55 30.21 23.05
CA ASP A 244 -35.98 31.02 24.18
C ASP A 244 -34.84 31.33 25.18
N ASP A 245 -33.57 31.12 24.77
CA ASP A 245 -32.36 31.30 25.62
C ASP A 245 -32.49 30.66 27.01
N TYR A 246 -33.08 29.46 27.05
CA TYR A 246 -33.35 28.71 28.29
C TYR A 246 -34.02 29.57 29.38
N THR A 247 -34.96 30.41 28.96
CA THR A 247 -35.68 31.37 29.83
C THR A 247 -37.18 31.08 29.79
N CYS A 248 -37.81 31.00 30.96
CA CYS A 248 -39.26 30.84 31.05
C CYS A 248 -39.97 32.06 30.47
N GLN A 249 -40.88 31.88 29.51
CA GLN A 249 -41.55 32.98 28.80
C GLN A 249 -42.72 33.60 29.59
N LYS A 250 -43.12 33.00 30.72
CA LYS A 250 -44.11 33.57 31.64
C LYS A 250 -43.46 34.44 32.72
N CYS A 251 -42.47 33.90 33.42
CA CYS A 251 -41.85 34.58 34.58
C CYS A 251 -40.48 35.19 34.28
N TRP A 252 -39.93 34.99 33.09
CA TRP A 252 -38.68 35.57 32.60
C TRP A 252 -37.43 35.21 33.42
N LEU A 253 -37.54 34.25 34.34
CA LEU A 253 -36.42 33.77 35.13
C LEU A 253 -35.54 32.83 34.30
N LYS A 254 -34.25 33.17 34.21
CA LYS A 254 -33.21 32.34 33.59
C LYS A 254 -32.77 31.22 34.53
N LYS A 255 -32.20 30.15 33.96
CA LYS A 255 -31.51 29.07 34.71
C LYS A 255 -32.37 28.32 35.75
N LYS A 256 -33.69 28.26 35.57
CA LYS A 256 -34.52 27.33 36.35
C LYS A 256 -34.04 25.90 36.09
N LYS A 257 -33.85 25.13 37.17
CA LYS A 257 -33.35 23.74 37.12
C LYS A 257 -34.22 22.84 36.24
N TYR A 258 -35.52 23.13 36.18
CA TYR A 258 -36.50 22.37 35.42
C TYR A 258 -37.28 23.31 34.49
N LEU A 259 -36.94 23.20 33.20
CA LEU A 259 -37.61 23.88 32.09
C LEU A 259 -38.23 22.82 31.18
N THR A 260 -39.40 23.13 30.66
CA THR A 260 -40.13 22.30 29.72
C THR A 260 -40.52 23.07 28.48
N ALA A 261 -40.59 22.37 27.35
CA ALA A 261 -41.19 22.90 26.13
C ALA A 261 -42.68 22.56 26.18
N HIS A 262 -43.48 23.56 26.52
CA HIS A 262 -44.94 23.50 26.47
C HIS A 262 -45.41 23.50 25.01
N HIS A 263 -46.44 22.72 24.68
CA HIS A 263 -47.04 22.79 23.34
C HIS A 263 -48.17 23.80 23.35
N ILE A 264 -48.16 24.75 22.41
CA ILE A 264 -49.22 25.76 22.29
C ILE A 264 -50.54 25.08 21.87
N TYR A 265 -50.47 24.29 20.80
CA TYR A 265 -51.50 23.38 20.35
C TYR A 265 -51.13 21.97 20.78
N ASN A 266 -52.06 21.28 21.43
CA ASN A 266 -51.71 20.05 22.14
C ASN A 266 -51.08 18.98 21.22
N TYR A 267 -50.25 18.14 21.84
CA TYR A 267 -49.45 17.14 21.13
C TYR A 267 -50.28 16.00 20.49
N MET A 268 -51.47 15.70 21.03
CA MET A 268 -52.28 14.54 20.62
C MET A 268 -53.18 14.83 19.42
N GLU A 269 -53.75 16.03 19.35
CA GLU A 269 -54.72 16.45 18.32
C GLU A 269 -54.00 17.06 17.11
N HIS A 270 -52.89 17.78 17.32
CA HIS A 270 -52.18 18.51 16.26
C HIS A 270 -50.89 17.81 15.82
N LYS A 271 -51.03 16.61 15.23
CA LYS A 271 -49.90 15.71 14.88
C LYS A 271 -48.97 16.25 13.79
N ASP A 272 -49.50 17.10 12.93
CA ASP A 272 -48.85 17.80 11.84
C ASP A 272 -47.86 18.86 12.34
N ILE A 273 -48.22 19.60 13.39
CA ILE A 273 -47.41 20.71 13.92
C ILE A 273 -46.75 20.44 15.27
N ARG A 274 -46.96 19.27 15.89
CA ARG A 274 -46.42 18.96 17.24
C ARG A 274 -44.89 19.01 17.37
N LEU A 275 -44.13 18.99 16.27
CA LEU A 275 -42.67 19.13 16.26
C LEU A 275 -42.19 20.39 15.53
N GLU A 276 -43.09 21.30 15.17
CA GLU A 276 -42.73 22.63 14.71
C GLU A 276 -42.27 23.46 15.91
N VAL A 277 -41.13 24.15 15.77
CA VAL A 277 -40.53 24.91 16.89
C VAL A 277 -41.49 26.00 17.38
N ASP A 278 -42.28 26.59 16.48
CA ASP A 278 -43.24 27.65 16.81
C ASP A 278 -44.47 27.14 17.56
N ASN A 279 -44.74 25.83 17.53
CA ASN A 279 -45.74 25.21 18.40
C ASN A 279 -45.20 24.92 19.81
N GLY A 280 -43.99 25.41 20.14
CA GLY A 280 -43.37 25.25 21.46
C GLY A 280 -43.17 26.58 22.17
N LEU A 281 -43.31 26.58 23.50
CA LEU A 281 -42.94 27.69 24.38
C LEU A 281 -42.19 27.18 25.63
N THR A 282 -41.10 27.83 25.99
CA THR A 282 -40.35 27.48 27.20
C THR A 282 -41.07 27.98 28.45
N LEU A 283 -41.45 27.06 29.34
CA LEU A 283 -41.98 27.35 30.67
C LEU A 283 -41.14 26.64 31.74
N CYS A 284 -41.02 27.24 32.92
CA CYS A 284 -40.54 26.52 34.09
C CYS A 284 -41.66 25.67 34.69
N ASP A 285 -41.31 24.62 35.42
CA ASP A 285 -42.29 23.65 35.93
C ASP A 285 -43.46 24.32 36.67
N SER A 286 -43.19 25.32 37.53
CA SER A 286 -44.25 26.04 38.26
C SER A 286 -45.22 26.80 37.34
N CYS A 287 -44.72 27.43 36.28
CA CYS A 287 -45.58 28.13 35.31
C CYS A 287 -46.31 27.13 34.40
N HIS A 288 -45.66 26.02 34.04
CA HIS A 288 -46.26 24.97 33.24
C HIS A 288 -47.41 24.27 33.96
N GLU A 289 -47.20 23.92 35.23
CA GLU A 289 -48.22 23.33 36.10
C GLU A 289 -49.38 24.29 36.31
N HIS A 290 -49.11 25.56 36.61
CA HIS A 290 -50.16 26.55 36.78
C HIS A 290 -51.01 26.72 35.51
N PHE A 291 -50.39 26.76 34.33
CA PHE A 291 -51.15 26.81 33.08
C PHE A 291 -52.12 25.63 32.94
N HIS A 292 -51.65 24.41 33.20
CA HIS A 292 -52.51 23.22 33.11
C HIS A 292 -53.55 23.12 34.24
N ASN A 293 -53.29 23.69 35.41
CA ASN A 293 -54.29 23.81 36.47
C ASN A 293 -55.42 24.77 36.07
N THR A 294 -55.11 25.82 35.30
CA THR A 294 -56.10 26.81 34.84
C THR A 294 -56.88 26.35 33.60
N TYR A 295 -56.20 25.77 32.60
CA TYR A 295 -56.80 25.49 31.29
C TYR A 295 -56.90 23.99 30.94
N GLY A 296 -56.41 23.11 31.80
CA GLY A 296 -56.36 21.66 31.56
C GLY A 296 -55.20 21.22 30.65
N TYR A 297 -55.10 19.91 30.45
CA TYR A 297 -54.04 19.24 29.67
C TYR A 297 -54.43 18.96 28.21
N THR A 298 -55.69 19.20 27.84
CA THR A 298 -56.25 18.92 26.52
C THR A 298 -56.87 20.18 25.93
N ASN A 299 -57.10 20.18 24.61
CA ASN A 299 -57.66 21.33 23.88
C ASN A 299 -56.93 22.67 24.11
N ASN A 300 -55.62 22.62 24.42
CA ASN A 300 -54.82 23.82 24.59
C ASN A 300 -54.63 24.53 23.25
N ASN A 301 -54.73 25.86 23.27
CA ASN A 301 -54.62 26.69 22.07
C ASN A 301 -53.89 28.01 22.36
N TYR A 302 -53.55 28.71 21.29
CA TYR A 302 -52.84 29.98 21.35
C TYR A 302 -53.56 31.04 22.19
N MET A 303 -54.89 31.12 22.16
CA MET A 303 -55.64 32.14 22.90
C MET A 303 -55.51 31.94 24.41
N GLN A 304 -55.64 30.69 24.90
CA GLN A 304 -55.43 30.38 26.31
C GLN A 304 -54.02 30.73 26.77
N LEU A 305 -53.01 30.35 25.98
CA LEU A 305 -51.62 30.66 26.29
C LEU A 305 -51.37 32.17 26.29
N PHE A 306 -51.94 32.90 25.34
CA PHE A 306 -51.83 34.35 25.27
C PHE A 306 -52.45 35.03 26.50
N MET A 307 -53.67 34.64 26.89
CA MET A 307 -54.32 35.14 28.10
C MET A 307 -53.47 34.84 29.34
N TYR A 308 -52.98 33.59 29.45
CA TYR A 308 -52.09 33.20 30.54
C TYR A 308 -50.85 34.06 30.62
N LEU A 309 -50.15 34.31 29.50
CA LEU A 309 -48.92 35.12 29.51
C LEU A 309 -49.19 36.59 29.87
N LYS A 310 -50.39 37.11 29.59
CA LYS A 310 -50.79 38.49 29.89
C LYS A 310 -51.20 38.71 31.34
N GLU A 311 -51.62 37.67 32.06
CA GLU A 311 -51.92 37.78 33.49
C GLU A 311 -50.66 38.24 34.25
N ARG A 312 -50.77 39.34 35.00
CA ARG A 312 -49.68 39.80 35.87
C ARG A 312 -49.54 38.81 37.02
N GLY A 313 -48.38 38.15 37.12
CA GLY A 313 -48.07 37.32 38.29
C GLY A 313 -48.06 38.18 39.56
N ILE A 314 -48.75 37.71 40.60
CA ILE A 314 -48.63 38.22 41.97
C ILE A 314 -47.14 38.18 42.33
N LYS A 315 -46.60 39.34 42.68
CA LYS A 315 -45.18 39.55 43.02
C LYS A 315 -44.74 38.72 44.22
#